data_AF-A0A6F8TEI2-F1
#
_entry.id   AF-A0A6F8TEI2-F1
#
_cell.length_a   1.000
_cell.length_b   1.000
_cell.length_c   1.000
_cell.angle_alpha   90.00
_cell.angle_beta   90.00
_cell.angle_gamma   90.00
#
_symmetry.space_group_name_H-M   'P 1'
#
loop_
_entity.id
_entity.type
_entity.pdbx_description
1 polymer ?
#
loop_
_entity_poly.entity_id
_entity_poly.type
_entity_poly.pdbx_seq_one_letter_code
_entity_poly.pdbx_strand_id
1 'polypeptide(L)' 'MTRHDKQMNVRMAHETVSELKEVAKKNRRSVTAQLNQIIEDWLKEQKQQDAKA' A
#
# COMPACT_ATOMS: atom_id res chain seq x y z
N MET A 1 8.52 -0.59 -12.36
CA MET A 1 7.12 -0.94 -12.69
C MET A 1 7.13 -1.44 -14.11
N THR A 2 6.98 -2.75 -14.27
CA THR A 2 7.15 -3.41 -15.56
C THR A 2 5.84 -3.29 -16.34
N ARG A 3 5.89 -3.11 -17.66
CA ARG A 3 4.69 -2.92 -18.50
C ARG A 3 3.69 -4.10 -18.43
N HIS A 4 4.10 -5.22 -17.84
CA HIS A 4 3.28 -6.42 -17.64
C HIS A 4 2.59 -6.50 -16.27
N ASP A 5 2.87 -5.58 -15.34
CA ASP A 5 2.22 -5.59 -14.04
C ASP A 5 0.75 -5.16 -14.19
N LYS A 6 -0.17 -5.89 -13.53
CA LYS A 6 -1.60 -5.55 -13.54
C LYS A 6 -1.79 -4.15 -12.97
N GLN A 7 -2.25 -3.22 -13.80
CA GLN A 7 -2.59 -1.87 -13.37
C GLN A 7 -4.04 -1.84 -12.88
N MET A 8 -4.24 -1.31 -11.68
CA MET A 8 -5.56 -1.14 -11.08
C MET A 8 -5.73 0.31 -10.65
N ASN A 9 -6.84 0.92 -11.05
CA ASN A 9 -7.22 2.26 -10.60
C ASN A 9 -8.01 2.14 -9.29
N VAL A 10 -7.45 2.66 -8.20
CA VAL A 10 -8.12 2.72 -6.90
C VAL A 10 -8.71 4.10 -6.69
N ARG A 11 -10.02 4.17 -6.48
CA ARG A 11 -10.71 5.40 -6.08
C ARG A 11 -10.78 5.46 -4.57
N MET A 12 -10.27 6.53 -3.99
CA MET A 12 -10.20 6.76 -2.55
C MET A 12 -10.40 8.25 -2.27
N ALA A 13 -10.74 8.58 -1.02
CA ALA A 13 -10.97 9.96 -0.60
C ALA A 13 -9.70 10.81 -0.78
N HIS A 14 -9.89 12.09 -1.08
CA HIS A 14 -8.76 12.97 -1.39
C HIS A 14 -7.80 13.12 -0.20
N GLU A 15 -8.34 13.22 1.01
CA GLU A 15 -7.58 13.31 2.26
C GLU A 15 -6.62 12.11 2.41
N THR A 16 -7.14 10.89 2.20
CA THR A 16 -6.36 9.65 2.27
C THR A 16 -5.25 9.60 1.22
N VAL A 17 -5.51 10.07 -0.01
CA VAL A 17 -4.46 10.16 -1.06
C VAL A 17 -3.38 11.15 -0.67
N SER A 18 -3.76 12.27 -0.04
CA SER A 18 -2.83 13.32 0.36
C SER A 18 -1.89 12.81 1.44
N GLU A 19 -2.42 12.15 2.47
CA GLU A 19 -1.61 11.52 3.52
C GLU A 19 -0.69 10.44 2.95
N LEU A 20 -1.21 9.58 2.07
CA LEU A 20 -0.41 8.54 1.43
C LEU A 20 0.78 9.12 0.64
N LYS A 21 0.58 10.26 -0.04
CA LYS A 21 1.65 10.96 -0.76
C LYS A 21 2.71 11.52 0.17
N GLU A 22 2.31 12.14 1.29
CA GLU A 22 3.24 12.68 2.27
C GLU A 22 4.09 11.57 2.91
N VAL A 23 3.47 10.45 3.26
CA VAL A 23 4.17 9.27 3.80
C VAL A 23 5.12 8.68 2.75
N ALA A 24 4.68 8.55 1.49
CA ALA A 24 5.54 8.07 0.40
C ALA A 24 6.76 8.98 0.19
N LYS A 25 6.57 10.31 0.24
CA LYS A 25 7.64 11.31 0.13
C LYS A 25 8.63 11.20 1.28
N LYS A 26 8.14 11.08 2.52
CA LYS A 26 8.98 10.90 3.72
C LYS A 26 9.85 9.63 3.62
N ASN A 27 9.27 8.54 3.09
CA ASN A 27 9.95 7.27 2.93
C ASN A 27 10.82 7.18 1.66
N ARG A 28 10.87 8.25 0.84
CA ARG A 28 11.55 8.29 -0.47
C ARG A 28 11.10 7.17 -1.41
N ARG A 29 9.81 6.82 -1.38
CA ARG A 29 9.19 5.76 -2.19
C ARG A 29 8.14 6.35 -3.13
N SER A 30 7.79 5.60 -4.18
CA SER A 30 6.62 5.92 -4.98
C SER A 30 5.33 5.62 -4.20
N VAL A 31 4.25 6.33 -4.54
CA VAL A 31 2.93 6.11 -3.92
C VAL A 31 2.49 4.65 -4.08
N THR A 32 2.75 4.04 -5.24
CA THR A 32 2.45 2.63 -5.50
C THR A 32 3.27 1.70 -4.62
N ALA A 33 4.58 1.95 -4.45
CA ALA A 33 5.41 1.12 -3.58
C ALA A 33 5.02 1.25 -2.10
N GLN A 34 4.62 2.44 -1.68
CA GLN A 34 4.09 2.66 -0.33
C GLN A 34 2.77 1.90 -0.12
N LEU A 35 1.87 1.94 -1.09
CA LEU A 35 0.60 1.21 -1.03
C LEU A 35 0.82 -0.30 -0.97
N ASN A 36 1.72 -0.83 -1.81
CA ASN A 36 2.06 -2.26 -1.80
C ASN A 36 2.63 -2.70 -0.45
N GLN A 37 3.52 -1.90 0.15
CA GLN A 37 4.06 -2.18 1.48
C GLN A 37 2.96 -2.27 2.54
N ILE A 38 2.03 -1.30 2.56
CA ILE A 38 0.91 -1.28 3.51
C ILE A 38 0.06 -2.55 3.37
N ILE A 39 -0.21 -2.97 2.12
CA ILE A 39 -0.97 -4.20 1.85
C ILE A 39 -0.20 -5.45 2.31
N GLU A 40 1.10 -5.54 2.04
CA GLU A 40 1.93 -6.67 2.46
C GLU A 40 2.00 -6.79 3.98
N ASP A 41 2.14 -5.67 4.68
CA ASP A 41 2.21 -5.65 6.14
C ASP A 41 0.87 -6.05 6.75
N TRP A 42 -0.24 -5.53 6.23
CA TRP A 42 -1.59 -5.94 6.64
C TRP A 42 -1.84 -7.44 6.41
N LEU A 43 -1.43 -7.99 5.26
CA LEU A 43 -1.56 -9.43 4.98
C LEU A 43 -0.72 -10.30 5.93
N LYS A 44 0.47 -9.84 6.34
CA LYS A 44 1.31 -10.54 7.32
C LYS A 44 0.65 -10.54 8.70
N GLU A 45 0.07 -9.42 9.11
CA GLU A 45 -0.65 -9.31 10.38
C GLU A 45 -1.87 -10.24 10.41
N GLN A 46 -2.67 -10.29 9.34
CA GLN A 46 -3.80 -11.21 9.23
C GLN A 46 -3.37 -12.68 9.37
N LYS A 47 -2.30 -13.10 8.68
CA LYS A 47 -1.76 -14.46 8.81
C LYS A 47 -1.30 -14.80 10.24
N GLN A 48 -0.74 -13.82 10.95
CA GLN A 48 -0.34 -14.01 12.35
C GLN A 48 -1.53 -14.08 13.31
N GLN A 49 -2.65 -13.43 12.98
CA GLN A 49 -3.89 -13.52 13.74
C GLN A 49 -4.58 -14.88 13.51
N ASP A 50 -4.65 -15.34 12.27
CA ASP A 50 -5.22 -16.65 11.93
C ASP A 50 -4.40 -17.83 12.49
N ALA A 51 -3.06 -17.70 12.55
CA ALA A 51 -2.20 -18.74 13.13
C ALA A 51 -2.26 -18.83 14.67
N LYS A 52 -2.93 -17.88 15.34
CA LYS A 52 -3.16 -17.87 16.78
C LYS A 52 -4.60 -18.26 17.17
N ALA A 53 -5.46 -18.55 16.18
CA ALA A 53 -6.85 -18.97 16.36
C ALA A 53 -6.98 -20.50 16.40
#